data_AF-A0A661N366-F1
#
_entry.id   AF-A0A661N366-F1
#
_cell.length_a   1.000
_cell.length_b   1.000
_cell.length_c   1.000
_cell.angle_alpha   90.00
_cell.angle_beta   90.00
_cell.angle_gamma   90.00
#
_symmetry.space_group_name_H-M   'P 1'
#
loop_
_entity.id
_entity.type
_entity.pdbx_description
1 polymer ?
#
loop_
_entity_poly.entity_id
_entity_poly.type
_entity_poly.pdbx_seq_one_letter_code
_entity_poly.pdbx_strand_id
1 'polypeptide(L)'
;MVPQVGWASGMSRTSKNIILCSVVHAMLGVLLLGCQVDSDDVQQWKGTVKGPTRLVAVIGSDRYPNELRTEAAVAIVEMDRSDVDALAILKGALDDLRREDPAASEMIVGGMIPRLKALLSEEPNVDDEPPDPAQVRAKDAAYMVIPYAPEDSRESLIRSVVGWYAADFEGRSLAGDYSAEQVTRALGAEAAGLLVDALHEKMPPQAMIKIAEIIGEDGAPQTKERAGKRLVTIEKDMEKAAFVAWLAAQIRASIEASGETADAKRVNALALYNREKYINQGALPAMRYLGDQAEVATRLLAIADTKPGANDTKAWVERLNARRATALKALEGHVTRAHLNRLLSIALDSSNPIDVRDYAFDRVGDIRSRKAIPRLWALVERPGCAGTSCSASDKLAKRLRWRAGELVLSLGGPSTIESFSQRLPDSAGIQYEPEELEGYATRMSQMTPPPTSTVMALLDSQQWWNRVVGLRYLERRGGAADIPAMKRLRSDEGEVSGEGWSELNPPVKTVGQVADAAIKALRTREQGDNK
;
A
#
# COMPACT_ATOMS: atom_id res chain seq x y z
N MET A 1 26.11 58.85 -1.86
CA MET A 1 25.74 59.88 -0.86
C MET A 1 26.35 59.50 0.49
N VAL A 2 26.54 60.49 1.37
CA VAL A 2 27.28 60.51 2.66
C VAL A 2 26.43 61.42 3.59
N PRO A 3 26.22 61.16 4.91
CA PRO A 3 27.19 61.01 6.02
C PRO A 3 27.10 59.64 6.77
N GLN A 4 28.05 59.15 7.59
CA GLN A 4 28.76 59.67 8.80
C GLN A 4 27.83 59.89 10.02
N VAL A 5 28.20 59.69 11.30
CA VAL A 5 29.48 59.58 12.07
C VAL A 5 29.39 58.25 12.93
N GLY A 6 30.34 57.62 13.64
CA GLY A 6 31.69 57.90 14.23
C GLY A 6 31.60 58.06 15.78
N TRP A 7 32.60 57.79 16.64
CA TRP A 7 34.01 57.34 16.53
C TRP A 7 34.48 56.72 17.89
N ALA A 8 35.51 55.85 17.87
CA ALA A 8 36.70 55.73 18.77
C ALA A 8 36.60 55.90 20.34
N SER A 9 37.49 55.42 21.23
CA SER A 9 38.78 54.67 21.21
C SER A 9 39.20 54.28 22.65
N GLY A 10 40.15 53.35 22.89
CA GLY A 10 40.70 53.15 24.27
C GLY A 10 41.63 51.97 24.60
N MET A 11 42.79 51.82 23.95
CA MET A 11 43.97 51.09 24.50
C MET A 11 44.79 52.05 25.39
N SER A 12 45.71 51.71 26.32
CA SER A 12 46.13 50.53 27.10
C SER A 12 47.10 51.07 28.22
N ARG A 13 48.08 50.44 28.90
CA ARG A 13 48.78 49.12 28.94
C ARG A 13 49.68 49.07 30.21
N THR A 14 49.99 47.89 30.79
CA THR A 14 51.17 47.59 31.69
C THR A 14 51.32 48.40 33.02
N SER A 15 52.04 48.00 34.09
CA SER A 15 52.57 46.72 34.65
C SER A 15 53.19 46.98 36.05
N LYS A 16 53.58 45.91 36.79
CA LYS A 16 54.42 45.90 38.04
C LYS A 16 53.65 46.29 39.32
N ASN A 17 53.93 45.77 40.54
CA ASN A 17 54.91 44.75 40.99
C ASN A 17 54.61 44.22 42.43
N ILE A 18 55.35 43.16 42.85
CA ILE A 18 55.91 42.93 44.22
C ILE A 18 55.01 42.33 45.36
N ILE A 19 55.38 41.11 45.83
CA ILE A 19 55.63 40.63 47.23
C ILE A 19 54.49 40.73 48.28
N LEU A 20 54.28 39.83 49.27
CA LEU A 20 54.69 38.44 49.63
C LEU A 20 54.03 38.13 51.01
N CYS A 21 53.63 36.88 51.30
CA CYS A 21 53.74 36.17 52.61
C CYS A 21 52.75 34.99 52.74
N SER A 22 52.98 34.14 53.75
CA SER A 22 52.38 32.80 53.90
C SER A 22 51.85 32.55 55.32
N VAL A 23 51.20 31.37 55.53
CA VAL A 23 50.73 30.83 56.83
C VAL A 23 49.45 31.56 57.31
N VAL A 24 48.32 30.88 57.57
CA VAL A 24 48.07 29.96 58.70
C VAL A 24 47.26 28.71 58.30
N HIS A 25 47.65 27.54 58.81
CA HIS A 25 46.77 26.39 58.93
C HIS A 25 45.88 26.55 60.17
N ALA A 26 44.56 26.46 60.00
CA ALA A 26 43.63 26.30 61.11
C ALA A 26 42.63 25.20 60.74
N MET A 27 42.69 24.07 61.45
CA MET A 27 41.65 23.03 61.37
C MET A 27 40.33 23.61 61.90
N LEU A 28 39.30 23.61 61.06
CA LEU A 28 37.92 23.68 61.53
C LEU A 28 37.14 22.55 60.85
N GLY A 29 36.82 21.52 61.61
CA GLY A 29 36.13 20.33 61.12
C GLY A 29 34.66 20.61 60.81
N VAL A 30 34.38 21.18 59.62
CA VAL A 30 33.02 21.23 59.09
C VAL A 30 32.60 19.79 58.77
N LEU A 31 31.48 19.37 59.35
CA LEU A 31 30.87 18.07 59.10
C LEU A 31 30.51 17.95 57.62
N LEU A 32 31.22 17.08 56.89
CA LEU A 32 30.85 16.68 55.55
C LEU A 32 29.64 15.73 55.60
N LEU A 33 28.48 16.29 55.92
CA LEU A 33 27.22 15.82 55.35
C LEU A 33 27.28 16.12 53.85
N GLY A 34 27.95 15.23 53.11
CA GLY A 34 27.91 15.28 51.65
C GLY A 34 26.46 15.09 51.21
N CYS A 35 25.96 15.98 50.35
CA CYS A 35 24.61 15.86 49.81
C CYS A 35 24.50 14.53 49.05
N GLN A 36 23.89 13.54 49.69
CA GLN A 36 23.61 12.26 49.09
C GLN A 36 22.43 12.45 48.15
N VAL A 37 22.69 12.31 46.85
CA VAL A 37 21.67 12.41 45.80
C VAL A 37 20.60 11.35 46.06
N ASP A 38 19.34 11.78 46.01
CA ASP A 38 18.15 10.97 46.26
C ASP A 38 17.09 11.16 45.15
N SER A 39 15.90 10.60 45.38
CA SER A 39 14.77 10.67 44.46
C SER A 39 14.31 12.11 44.21
N ASP A 40 14.21 12.95 45.24
CA ASP A 40 13.76 14.33 45.10
C ASP A 40 14.74 15.16 44.23
N ASP A 41 16.05 14.93 44.38
CA ASP A 41 17.09 15.48 43.52
C ASP A 41 16.88 15.03 42.05
N VAL A 42 16.69 13.73 41.80
CA VAL A 42 16.44 13.16 40.46
C VAL A 42 15.18 13.75 39.81
N GLN A 43 14.07 13.84 40.55
CA GLN A 43 12.82 14.41 40.07
C GLN A 43 12.95 15.91 39.77
N GLN A 44 13.62 16.68 40.64
CA GLN A 44 13.89 18.11 40.41
C GLN A 44 14.71 18.32 39.14
N TRP A 45 15.71 17.47 38.88
CA TRP A 45 16.67 17.69 37.80
C TRP A 45 16.04 17.61 36.40
N LYS A 46 14.92 16.92 36.20
CA LYS A 46 14.20 16.81 34.90
C LYS A 46 13.96 18.18 34.24
N GLY A 47 13.59 19.18 35.03
CA GLY A 47 13.34 20.56 34.57
C GLY A 47 14.58 21.47 34.50
N THR A 48 15.80 20.97 34.76
CA THR A 48 17.00 21.81 34.88
C THR A 48 17.93 21.69 33.68
N VAL A 49 18.57 22.79 33.27
CA VAL A 49 19.49 22.82 32.12
C VAL A 49 20.58 21.74 32.21
N LYS A 50 21.18 21.56 33.40
CA LYS A 50 22.22 20.55 33.68
C LYS A 50 21.68 19.16 34.04
N GLY A 51 20.36 18.99 34.08
CA GLY A 51 19.68 17.75 34.48
C GLY A 51 20.14 16.52 33.71
N PRO A 52 20.07 16.49 32.36
CA PRO A 52 20.47 15.33 31.56
C PRO A 52 21.88 14.82 31.91
N THR A 53 22.85 15.72 32.02
CA THR A 53 24.24 15.37 32.38
C THR A 53 24.35 14.78 33.80
N ARG A 54 23.54 15.27 34.75
CA ARG A 54 23.49 14.72 36.10
C ARG A 54 22.81 13.35 36.16
N LEU A 55 21.70 13.17 35.44
CA LEU A 55 20.98 11.90 35.35
C LEU A 55 21.86 10.80 34.74
N VAL A 56 22.56 11.09 33.64
CA VAL A 56 23.58 10.18 33.07
C VAL A 56 24.68 9.83 34.09
N ALA A 57 25.17 10.81 34.85
CA ALA A 57 26.18 10.58 35.89
C ALA A 57 25.65 9.78 37.10
N VAL A 58 24.33 9.67 37.29
CA VAL A 58 23.73 8.72 38.23
C VAL A 58 23.68 7.33 37.59
N ILE A 59 23.11 7.19 36.40
CA ILE A 59 22.99 5.91 35.68
C ILE A 59 24.34 5.20 35.55
N GLY A 60 25.40 5.92 35.19
CA GLY A 60 26.74 5.34 34.98
C GLY A 60 27.52 4.99 36.26
N SER A 61 27.13 5.45 37.46
CA SER A 61 27.97 5.30 38.66
C SER A 61 27.47 4.21 39.62
N ASP A 62 28.34 3.23 39.85
CA ASP A 62 28.29 2.15 40.85
C ASP A 62 28.03 2.60 42.29
N ARG A 63 28.43 3.83 42.65
CA ARG A 63 28.24 4.42 43.99
C ARG A 63 26.77 4.62 44.39
N TYR A 64 25.84 4.47 43.45
CA TYR A 64 24.40 4.66 43.67
C TYR A 64 23.65 3.32 43.64
N PRO A 65 22.60 3.16 44.47
CA PRO A 65 21.73 1.98 44.42
C PRO A 65 21.02 1.90 43.06
N ASN A 66 20.80 0.67 42.56
CA ASN A 66 20.28 0.45 41.21
C ASN A 66 18.85 0.98 41.03
N GLU A 67 18.11 1.12 42.12
CA GLU A 67 16.80 1.77 42.22
C GLU A 67 16.90 3.26 41.80
N LEU A 68 17.88 4.00 42.34
CA LEU A 68 18.11 5.41 42.00
C LEU A 68 18.68 5.56 40.58
N ARG A 69 19.48 4.58 40.11
CA ARG A 69 20.00 4.53 38.73
C ARG A 69 18.86 4.26 37.73
N THR A 70 17.90 3.41 38.10
CA THR A 70 16.66 3.16 37.37
C THR A 70 15.78 4.41 37.33
N GLU A 71 15.59 5.07 38.47
CA GLU A 71 14.82 6.31 38.55
C GLU A 71 15.43 7.40 37.68
N ALA A 72 16.76 7.57 37.69
CA ALA A 72 17.45 8.51 36.81
C ALA A 72 17.29 8.17 35.32
N ALA A 73 17.24 6.89 34.95
CA ALA A 73 16.98 6.47 33.58
C ALA A 73 15.52 6.72 33.14
N VAL A 74 14.54 6.44 34.00
CA VAL A 74 13.13 6.82 33.81
C VAL A 74 12.98 8.34 33.70
N ALA A 75 13.66 9.10 34.57
CA ALA A 75 13.60 10.54 34.62
C ALA A 75 14.06 11.21 33.32
N ILE A 76 14.99 10.60 32.56
CA ILE A 76 15.38 11.05 31.21
C ILE A 76 14.21 10.90 30.22
N VAL A 77 13.48 9.79 30.24
CA VAL A 77 12.31 9.54 29.37
C VAL A 77 11.16 10.51 29.68
N GLU A 78 10.96 10.81 30.95
CA GLU A 78 9.92 11.74 31.42
C GLU A 78 10.27 13.24 31.22
N MET A 79 11.46 13.59 30.72
CA MET A 79 11.81 15.00 30.49
C MET A 79 10.96 15.62 29.38
N ASP A 80 10.13 16.60 29.73
CA ASP A 80 9.44 17.43 28.74
C ASP A 80 10.35 18.59 28.28
N ARG A 81 11.29 18.26 27.37
CA ARG A 81 12.28 19.19 26.82
C ARG A 81 12.51 18.96 25.33
N SER A 82 12.45 20.03 24.55
CA SER A 82 12.72 20.03 23.11
C SER A 82 14.14 20.47 22.73
N ASP A 83 14.94 20.94 23.70
CA ASP A 83 16.33 21.37 23.51
C ASP A 83 17.35 20.23 23.72
N VAL A 84 16.87 19.00 23.99
CA VAL A 84 17.68 17.84 24.36
C VAL A 84 17.11 16.58 23.70
N ASP A 85 17.95 15.85 22.97
CA ASP A 85 17.65 14.48 22.53
C ASP A 85 17.77 13.51 23.72
N ALA A 86 16.67 13.34 24.46
CA ALA A 86 16.61 12.48 25.63
C ALA A 86 16.85 11.00 25.28
N LEU A 87 16.42 10.56 24.08
CA LEU A 87 16.50 9.17 23.66
C LEU A 87 17.94 8.77 23.32
N ALA A 88 18.65 9.60 22.56
CA ALA A 88 20.07 9.37 22.26
C ALA A 88 20.95 9.46 23.52
N ILE A 89 20.63 10.35 24.46
CA ILE A 89 21.33 10.44 25.75
C ILE A 89 21.12 9.19 26.59
N LEU A 90 19.88 8.70 26.74
CA LEU A 90 19.58 7.45 27.43
C LEU A 90 20.29 6.27 26.75
N LYS A 91 20.19 6.17 25.43
CA LYS A 91 20.84 5.12 24.64
C LYS A 91 22.36 5.12 24.83
N GLY A 92 23.00 6.29 24.78
CA GLY A 92 24.43 6.44 25.03
C GLY A 92 24.83 5.95 26.42
N ALA A 93 24.11 6.39 27.46
CA ALA A 93 24.36 5.95 28.83
C ALA A 93 24.19 4.42 29.01
N LEU A 94 23.21 3.81 28.34
CA LEU A 94 23.00 2.36 28.37
C LEU A 94 24.03 1.58 27.53
N ASP A 95 24.50 2.11 26.41
CA ASP A 95 25.57 1.50 25.58
C ASP A 95 26.96 1.61 26.22
N ASP A 96 27.22 2.66 26.99
CA ASP A 96 28.42 2.79 27.82
C ASP A 96 28.32 1.85 29.03
N LEU A 97 27.22 1.89 29.79
CA LEU A 97 27.02 1.01 30.94
C LEU A 97 27.08 -0.48 30.55
N ARG A 98 26.41 -0.90 29.46
CA ARG A 98 26.44 -2.30 29.01
C ARG A 98 27.84 -2.79 28.60
N ARG A 99 28.78 -1.88 28.30
CA ARG A 99 30.17 -2.20 27.96
C ARG A 99 31.04 -2.39 29.20
N GLU A 100 30.69 -1.74 30.30
CA GLU A 100 31.45 -1.74 31.55
C GLU A 100 30.87 -2.74 32.57
N ASP A 101 29.54 -2.74 32.73
CA ASP A 101 28.76 -3.68 33.54
C ASP A 101 27.44 -4.07 32.82
N PRO A 102 27.45 -5.18 32.07
CA PRO A 102 26.25 -5.72 31.41
C PRO A 102 25.12 -6.04 32.40
N ALA A 103 25.45 -6.49 33.62
CA ALA A 103 24.45 -6.92 34.60
C ALA A 103 23.73 -5.72 35.23
N ALA A 104 24.44 -4.64 35.55
CA ALA A 104 23.80 -3.39 35.94
C ALA A 104 22.94 -2.80 34.82
N SER A 105 23.38 -2.88 33.55
CA SER A 105 22.57 -2.45 32.41
C SER A 105 21.24 -3.21 32.32
N GLU A 106 21.30 -4.54 32.40
CA GLU A 106 20.12 -5.43 32.37
C GLU A 106 19.19 -5.19 33.57
N MET A 107 19.72 -5.08 34.80
CA MET A 107 18.92 -4.80 36.00
C MET A 107 18.24 -3.42 35.94
N ILE A 108 18.94 -2.38 35.49
CA ILE A 108 18.37 -1.02 35.39
C ILE A 108 17.26 -0.99 34.34
N VAL A 109 17.47 -1.60 33.16
CA VAL A 109 16.42 -1.68 32.14
C VAL A 109 15.24 -2.54 32.61
N GLY A 110 15.50 -3.65 33.32
CA GLY A 110 14.47 -4.44 33.99
C GLY A 110 13.63 -3.59 34.97
N GLY A 111 14.28 -2.72 35.75
CA GLY A 111 13.62 -1.76 36.64
C GLY A 111 12.82 -0.66 35.92
N MET A 112 13.21 -0.27 34.71
CA MET A 112 12.47 0.72 33.91
C MET A 112 11.15 0.15 33.35
N ILE A 113 11.13 -1.13 33.00
CA ILE A 113 10.01 -1.77 32.27
C ILE A 113 8.64 -1.56 32.96
N PRO A 114 8.46 -1.73 34.28
CA PRO A 114 7.18 -1.46 34.94
C PRO A 114 6.64 -0.04 34.73
N ARG A 115 7.50 1.00 34.79
CA ARG A 115 7.10 2.40 34.62
C ARG A 115 6.85 2.75 33.15
N LEU A 116 7.68 2.25 32.24
CA LEU A 116 7.46 2.39 30.80
C LEU A 116 6.12 1.76 30.39
N LYS A 117 5.83 0.54 30.87
CA LYS A 117 4.55 -0.13 30.63
C LYS A 117 3.35 0.63 31.22
N ALA A 118 3.51 1.29 32.37
CA ALA A 118 2.43 2.11 32.96
C ALA A 118 2.04 3.28 32.05
N LEU A 119 3.03 4.07 31.58
CA LEU A 119 2.82 5.20 30.66
C LEU A 119 2.18 4.73 29.33
N LEU A 120 2.60 3.56 28.82
CA LEU A 120 1.99 2.96 27.61
C LEU A 120 0.57 2.43 27.81
N SER A 121 0.10 2.27 29.05
CA SER A 121 -1.22 1.71 29.38
C SER A 121 -2.29 2.79 29.63
N GLU A 122 -1.93 4.07 29.60
CA GLU A 122 -2.89 5.17 29.70
C GLU A 122 -3.76 5.21 28.41
N GLU A 123 -5.08 5.36 28.61
CA GLU A 123 -6.07 5.25 27.52
C GLU A 123 -5.81 6.28 26.40
N PRO A 124 -6.06 5.95 25.12
CA PRO A 124 -5.96 6.93 24.05
C PRO A 124 -6.97 8.06 24.26
N ASN A 125 -6.59 9.30 23.91
CA ASN A 125 -7.53 10.41 23.87
C ASN A 125 -8.69 10.07 22.90
N VAL A 126 -9.91 10.42 23.31
CA VAL A 126 -11.15 9.95 22.66
C VAL A 126 -11.65 10.93 21.59
N ASP A 127 -11.10 12.14 21.60
CA ASP A 127 -11.22 13.17 20.56
C ASP A 127 -9.93 13.18 19.69
N ASP A 128 -9.96 13.84 18.52
CA ASP A 128 -8.88 13.86 17.48
C ASP A 128 -7.57 14.60 17.91
N GLU A 129 -7.19 14.53 19.18
CA GLU A 129 -5.95 15.10 19.72
C GLU A 129 -4.72 14.20 19.42
N PRO A 130 -3.52 14.78 19.25
CA PRO A 130 -2.30 13.98 19.14
C PRO A 130 -2.04 13.20 20.44
N PRO A 131 -1.43 12.00 20.37
CA PRO A 131 -1.08 11.25 21.57
C PRO A 131 -0.11 12.04 22.46
N ASP A 132 -0.28 11.92 23.78
CA ASP A 132 0.50 12.64 24.79
C ASP A 132 2.03 12.49 24.52
N PRO A 133 2.80 13.59 24.41
CA PRO A 133 4.25 13.55 24.26
C PRO A 133 4.98 12.65 25.27
N ALA A 134 4.47 12.52 26.51
CA ALA A 134 5.01 11.61 27.51
C ALA A 134 4.80 10.13 27.12
N GLN A 135 3.62 9.77 26.58
CA GLN A 135 3.40 8.43 26.01
C GLN A 135 4.27 8.17 24.79
N VAL A 136 4.41 9.16 23.89
CA VAL A 136 5.23 9.05 22.68
C VAL A 136 6.69 8.77 23.04
N ARG A 137 7.26 9.55 23.98
CA ARG A 137 8.61 9.34 24.54
C ARG A 137 8.74 8.00 25.26
N ALA A 138 7.75 7.62 26.07
CA ALA A 138 7.73 6.32 26.74
C ALA A 138 7.74 5.16 25.75
N LYS A 139 7.04 5.29 24.60
CA LYS A 139 7.05 4.32 23.51
C LYS A 139 8.41 4.23 22.82
N ASP A 140 9.02 5.36 22.47
CA ASP A 140 10.32 5.34 21.78
C ASP A 140 11.42 4.79 22.69
N ALA A 141 11.41 5.16 23.98
CA ALA A 141 12.27 4.56 24.99
C ALA A 141 12.00 3.06 25.17
N ALA A 142 10.74 2.64 25.32
CA ALA A 142 10.36 1.24 25.48
C ALA A 142 10.79 0.36 24.30
N TYR A 143 10.69 0.85 23.07
CA TYR A 143 11.23 0.15 21.90
C TYR A 143 12.76 0.15 21.92
N MET A 144 13.40 1.30 22.14
CA MET A 144 14.86 1.45 22.13
C MET A 144 15.56 0.55 23.15
N VAL A 145 14.97 0.32 24.34
CA VAL A 145 15.58 -0.53 25.37
C VAL A 145 15.37 -2.05 25.18
N ILE A 146 14.59 -2.50 24.19
CA ILE A 146 14.39 -3.95 23.89
C ILE A 146 15.71 -4.75 23.79
N PRO A 147 16.79 -4.26 23.13
CA PRO A 147 18.07 -4.97 23.04
C PRO A 147 18.88 -5.04 24.34
N TYR A 148 18.43 -4.36 25.41
CA TYR A 148 19.04 -4.30 26.74
C TYR A 148 18.14 -4.95 27.81
N ALA A 149 16.88 -5.22 27.47
CA ALA A 149 15.90 -5.80 28.36
C ALA A 149 16.22 -7.28 28.68
N PRO A 150 16.00 -7.71 29.94
CA PRO A 150 16.08 -9.12 30.35
C PRO A 150 15.27 -10.04 29.42
N GLU A 151 15.74 -11.27 29.19
CA GLU A 151 15.10 -12.20 28.25
C GLU A 151 13.64 -12.53 28.63
N ASP A 152 13.36 -12.69 29.93
CA ASP A 152 12.02 -13.00 30.45
C ASP A 152 11.01 -11.84 30.28
N SER A 153 11.52 -10.61 30.20
CA SER A 153 10.75 -9.38 30.20
C SER A 153 10.56 -8.80 28.79
N ARG A 154 11.43 -9.21 27.85
CA ARG A 154 11.47 -8.73 26.46
C ARG A 154 10.15 -8.93 25.72
N GLU A 155 9.55 -10.12 25.80
CA GLU A 155 8.27 -10.43 25.17
C GLU A 155 7.14 -9.52 25.69
N SER A 156 7.12 -9.27 27.01
CA SER A 156 6.14 -8.36 27.61
C SER A 156 6.35 -6.90 27.22
N LEU A 157 7.59 -6.48 26.97
CA LEU A 157 7.90 -5.11 26.54
C LEU A 157 7.49 -4.89 25.07
N ILE A 158 7.84 -5.84 24.19
CA ILE A 158 7.37 -5.90 22.79
C ILE A 158 5.84 -5.81 22.75
N ARG A 159 5.15 -6.61 23.58
CA ARG A 159 3.68 -6.61 23.65
C ARG A 159 3.09 -5.26 24.06
N SER A 160 3.71 -4.54 24.99
CA SER A 160 3.25 -3.20 25.38
C SER A 160 3.54 -2.14 24.31
N VAL A 161 4.68 -2.19 23.61
CA VAL A 161 4.99 -1.27 22.50
C VAL A 161 4.01 -1.46 21.34
N VAL A 162 3.78 -2.69 20.89
CA VAL A 162 2.82 -2.95 19.79
C VAL A 162 1.39 -2.73 20.25
N GLY A 163 1.06 -3.05 21.51
CA GLY A 163 -0.23 -2.76 22.13
C GLY A 163 -0.59 -1.27 22.13
N TRP A 164 0.38 -0.38 22.32
CA TRP A 164 0.16 1.07 22.28
C TRP A 164 -0.31 1.55 20.90
N TYR A 165 0.31 1.08 19.80
CA TYR A 165 -0.17 1.33 18.44
C TYR A 165 -1.48 0.60 18.11
N ALA A 166 -1.74 -0.56 18.75
CA ALA A 166 -2.96 -1.33 18.52
C ALA A 166 -4.21 -0.68 19.14
N ALA A 167 -4.05 0.10 20.22
CA ALA A 167 -5.15 0.77 20.91
C ALA A 167 -5.71 1.98 20.12
N ASP A 168 -4.86 2.68 19.38
CA ASP A 168 -5.23 3.64 18.34
C ASP A 168 -4.16 3.59 17.25
N PHE A 169 -4.48 3.03 16.08
CA PHE A 169 -3.52 2.98 14.97
C PHE A 169 -3.55 4.24 14.11
N GLU A 170 -4.59 5.07 14.17
CA GLU A 170 -4.69 6.26 13.32
C GLU A 170 -3.85 7.41 13.86
N GLY A 171 -4.03 7.79 15.13
CA GLY A 171 -3.24 8.84 15.77
C GLY A 171 -1.81 8.43 16.12
N ARG A 172 -1.58 7.16 16.50
CA ARG A 172 -0.27 6.71 17.02
C ARG A 172 0.69 6.08 16.00
N SER A 173 0.25 5.59 14.84
CA SER A 173 1.12 4.78 13.95
C SER A 173 2.35 5.51 13.38
N LEU A 174 2.33 6.84 13.34
CA LEU A 174 3.43 7.70 12.88
C LEU A 174 3.99 8.62 13.99
N ALA A 175 3.59 8.42 15.26
CA ALA A 175 3.90 9.33 16.35
C ALA A 175 5.24 9.00 17.04
N GLY A 176 6.22 9.90 16.93
CA GLY A 176 7.55 9.79 17.56
C GLY A 176 8.65 9.33 16.60
N ASP A 177 9.78 8.88 17.16
CA ASP A 177 10.98 8.53 16.40
C ASP A 177 10.87 7.20 15.64
N TYR A 178 10.04 6.28 16.13
CA TYR A 178 9.74 5.01 15.49
C TYR A 178 8.27 4.92 15.12
N SER A 179 7.99 4.48 13.88
CA SER A 179 6.63 4.20 13.39
C SER A 179 6.22 2.74 13.63
N ALA A 180 4.91 2.47 13.60
CA ALA A 180 4.38 1.11 13.75
C ALA A 180 4.93 0.12 12.71
N GLU A 181 5.21 0.59 11.48
CA GLU A 181 5.84 -0.21 10.42
C GLU A 181 7.32 -0.50 10.74
N GLN A 182 8.10 0.52 11.17
CA GLN A 182 9.51 0.33 11.53
C GLN A 182 9.67 -0.63 12.71
N VAL A 183 8.86 -0.45 13.76
CA VAL A 183 8.84 -1.32 14.93
C VAL A 183 8.44 -2.75 14.54
N THR A 184 7.37 -2.91 13.76
CA THR A 184 6.90 -4.26 13.38
C THR A 184 7.88 -4.98 12.47
N ARG A 185 8.49 -4.30 11.49
CA ARG A 185 9.49 -4.91 10.60
C ARG A 185 10.79 -5.27 11.32
N ALA A 186 11.18 -4.51 12.35
CA ALA A 186 12.37 -4.80 13.15
C ALA A 186 12.17 -5.94 14.17
N LEU A 187 10.95 -6.09 14.72
CA LEU A 187 10.59 -7.16 15.66
C LEU A 187 10.02 -8.41 14.96
N GLY A 188 9.61 -8.27 13.69
CA GLY A 188 9.18 -9.35 12.81
C GLY A 188 7.82 -9.95 13.14
N ALA A 189 7.68 -11.23 12.79
CA ALA A 189 6.41 -11.95 12.71
C ALA A 189 5.59 -12.02 14.02
N GLU A 190 6.24 -11.87 15.19
CA GLU A 190 5.56 -11.83 16.48
C GLU A 190 4.82 -10.50 16.70
N ALA A 191 5.49 -9.37 16.42
CA ALA A 191 4.86 -8.05 16.47
C ALA A 191 3.70 -7.93 15.47
N ALA A 192 3.88 -8.43 14.25
CA ALA A 192 2.79 -8.55 13.28
C ALA A 192 1.64 -9.45 13.78
N GLY A 193 1.95 -10.43 14.63
CA GLY A 193 0.98 -11.31 15.31
C GLY A 193 0.06 -10.61 16.31
N LEU A 194 0.48 -9.47 16.86
CA LEU A 194 -0.31 -8.65 17.79
C LEU A 194 -1.22 -7.65 17.07
N LEU A 195 -0.77 -7.09 15.93
CA LEU A 195 -1.58 -6.18 15.11
C LEU A 195 -2.86 -6.83 14.55
N VAL A 196 -2.93 -8.16 14.50
CA VAL A 196 -4.14 -8.91 14.13
C VAL A 196 -5.33 -8.53 15.02
N ASP A 197 -5.09 -8.33 16.30
CA ASP A 197 -6.14 -8.13 17.29
C ASP A 197 -6.58 -6.65 17.36
N ALA A 198 -5.81 -5.74 16.76
CA ALA A 198 -6.16 -4.35 16.49
C ALA A 198 -7.16 -4.17 15.33
N LEU A 199 -7.33 -5.18 14.47
CA LEU A 199 -8.29 -5.12 13.37
C LEU A 199 -9.72 -5.18 13.91
N HIS A 200 -10.56 -4.18 13.65
CA HIS A 200 -11.99 -4.19 13.99
C HIS A 200 -12.84 -3.44 12.94
N GLU A 201 -14.15 -3.69 12.94
CA GLU A 201 -15.06 -3.25 11.87
C GLU A 201 -15.31 -1.74 11.83
N LYS A 202 -15.09 -1.05 12.95
CA LYS A 202 -15.26 0.40 13.10
C LYS A 202 -14.01 1.20 12.80
N MET A 203 -12.86 0.55 12.58
CA MET A 203 -11.59 1.25 12.39
C MET A 203 -11.55 2.01 11.06
N PRO A 204 -10.72 3.07 10.96
CA PRO A 204 -10.54 3.82 9.72
C PRO A 204 -10.10 2.94 8.55
N PRO A 205 -10.64 3.14 7.33
CA PRO A 205 -10.32 2.31 6.17
C PRO A 205 -8.82 2.25 5.83
N GLN A 206 -8.07 3.34 6.00
CA GLN A 206 -6.63 3.38 5.73
C GLN A 206 -5.81 2.65 6.81
N ALA A 207 -6.18 2.79 8.09
CA ALA A 207 -5.57 2.02 9.18
C ALA A 207 -5.77 0.50 8.96
N MET A 208 -6.96 0.08 8.56
CA MET A 208 -7.25 -1.33 8.24
C MET A 208 -6.37 -1.87 7.11
N ILE A 209 -6.18 -1.07 6.04
CA ILE A 209 -5.29 -1.40 4.92
C ILE A 209 -3.85 -1.50 5.41
N LYS A 210 -3.35 -0.52 6.16
CA LYS A 210 -1.95 -0.48 6.56
C LYS A 210 -1.57 -1.58 7.54
N ILE A 211 -2.46 -1.96 8.46
CA ILE A 211 -2.25 -3.14 9.30
C ILE A 211 -2.23 -4.42 8.45
N ALA A 212 -3.16 -4.58 7.51
CA ALA A 212 -3.18 -5.74 6.62
C ALA A 212 -1.94 -5.83 5.70
N GLU A 213 -1.39 -4.70 5.27
CA GLU A 213 -0.12 -4.59 4.55
C GLU A 213 1.06 -5.07 5.40
N ILE A 214 1.24 -4.53 6.61
CA ILE A 214 2.33 -4.92 7.52
C ILE A 214 2.27 -6.42 7.86
N ILE A 215 1.07 -6.95 8.11
CA ILE A 215 0.85 -8.39 8.32
C ILE A 215 1.12 -9.20 7.04
N GLY A 216 0.72 -8.67 5.88
CA GLY A 216 0.92 -9.26 4.56
C GLY A 216 2.39 -9.32 4.12
N GLU A 217 3.23 -8.41 4.61
CA GLU A 217 4.69 -8.45 4.47
C GLU A 217 5.31 -9.36 5.56
N ASP A 218 5.37 -8.88 6.80
CA ASP A 218 6.26 -9.37 7.87
C ASP A 218 5.66 -10.53 8.71
N GLY A 219 4.37 -10.84 8.56
CA GLY A 219 3.70 -11.88 9.36
C GLY A 219 4.15 -13.32 9.08
N ALA A 220 4.15 -14.19 10.09
CA ALA A 220 4.26 -15.63 9.89
C ALA A 220 3.00 -16.21 9.19
N PRO A 221 3.06 -17.39 8.53
CA PRO A 221 1.90 -17.96 7.85
C PRO A 221 0.63 -18.10 8.72
N GLN A 222 0.78 -18.51 9.99
CA GLN A 222 -0.33 -18.60 10.94
C GLN A 222 -0.92 -17.22 11.31
N THR A 223 -0.08 -16.18 11.35
CA THR A 223 -0.48 -14.79 11.55
C THR A 223 -1.27 -14.28 10.34
N LYS A 224 -0.81 -14.56 9.11
CA LYS A 224 -1.54 -14.23 7.87
C LYS A 224 -2.89 -14.95 7.81
N GLU A 225 -2.96 -16.23 8.19
CA GLU A 225 -4.21 -16.99 8.27
C GLU A 225 -5.19 -16.41 9.31
N ARG A 226 -4.72 -16.08 10.52
CA ARG A 226 -5.53 -15.39 11.56
C ARG A 226 -6.07 -14.06 11.05
N ALA A 227 -5.23 -13.23 10.44
CA ALA A 227 -5.62 -11.93 9.93
C ALA A 227 -6.61 -12.03 8.75
N GLY A 228 -6.43 -12.99 7.85
CA GLY A 228 -7.37 -13.27 6.77
C GLY A 228 -8.76 -13.63 7.31
N LYS A 229 -8.83 -14.50 8.32
CA LYS A 229 -10.06 -14.84 9.05
C LYS A 229 -10.66 -13.62 9.75
N ARG A 230 -9.84 -12.76 10.36
CA ARG A 230 -10.30 -11.54 11.04
C ARG A 230 -10.90 -10.52 10.05
N LEU A 231 -10.25 -10.26 8.91
CA LEU A 231 -10.80 -9.40 7.85
C LEU A 231 -12.09 -9.96 7.25
N VAL A 232 -12.16 -11.27 7.01
CA VAL A 232 -13.38 -11.95 6.52
C VAL A 232 -14.51 -11.93 7.55
N THR A 233 -14.20 -11.83 8.83
CA THR A 233 -15.19 -11.62 9.90
C THR A 233 -15.65 -10.17 9.93
N ILE A 234 -14.71 -9.22 9.90
CA ILE A 234 -14.96 -7.77 9.86
C ILE A 234 -15.86 -7.35 8.69
N GLU A 235 -15.60 -7.83 7.48
CA GLU A 235 -16.42 -7.47 6.31
C GLU A 235 -17.85 -8.02 6.43
N LYS A 236 -18.04 -9.22 6.99
CA LYS A 236 -19.38 -9.76 7.34
C LYS A 236 -20.04 -8.98 8.47
N ASP A 237 -19.27 -8.45 9.43
CA ASP A 237 -19.79 -7.62 10.52
C ASP A 237 -20.23 -6.24 10.02
N MET A 238 -19.51 -5.65 9.04
CA MET A 238 -19.93 -4.44 8.33
C MET A 238 -21.28 -4.63 7.61
N GLU A 239 -21.61 -5.83 7.11
CA GLU A 239 -22.91 -6.08 6.47
C GLU A 239 -24.09 -5.98 7.46
N LYS A 240 -23.87 -6.21 8.76
CA LYS A 240 -24.92 -6.33 9.78
C LYS A 240 -25.58 -4.99 10.12
N ALA A 241 -26.84 -5.05 10.54
CA ALA A 241 -27.61 -3.89 10.98
C ALA A 241 -26.97 -3.12 12.14
N ALA A 242 -26.21 -3.79 13.02
CA ALA A 242 -25.49 -3.16 14.13
C ALA A 242 -24.42 -2.15 13.65
N PHE A 243 -23.71 -2.46 12.56
CA PHE A 243 -22.71 -1.56 11.99
C PHE A 243 -23.37 -0.34 11.33
N VAL A 244 -24.49 -0.56 10.62
CA VAL A 244 -25.30 0.53 10.04
C VAL A 244 -25.88 1.43 11.15
N ALA A 245 -26.29 0.85 12.28
CA ALA A 245 -26.78 1.61 13.44
C ALA A 245 -25.67 2.46 14.09
N TRP A 246 -24.44 1.93 14.20
CA TRP A 246 -23.28 2.71 14.66
C TRP A 246 -22.96 3.87 13.69
N LEU A 247 -22.87 3.62 12.39
CA LEU A 247 -22.69 4.69 11.39
C LEU A 247 -23.81 5.73 11.47
N ALA A 248 -25.06 5.31 11.65
CA ALA A 248 -26.21 6.20 11.81
C ALA A 248 -26.18 7.02 13.12
N ALA A 249 -25.49 6.56 14.17
CA ALA A 249 -25.24 7.36 15.37
C ALA A 249 -24.17 8.42 15.13
N GLN A 250 -23.04 8.05 14.51
CA GLN A 250 -21.95 8.97 14.17
C GLN A 250 -22.40 10.08 13.21
N ILE A 251 -23.13 9.72 12.14
CA ILE A 251 -23.69 10.66 11.17
C ILE A 251 -24.70 11.62 11.83
N ARG A 252 -25.50 11.14 12.80
CA ARG A 252 -26.41 12.00 13.56
C ARG A 252 -25.65 13.02 14.39
N ALA A 253 -24.68 12.58 15.20
CA ALA A 253 -23.89 13.46 16.05
C ALA A 253 -23.17 14.56 15.23
N SER A 254 -22.62 14.20 14.06
CA SER A 254 -21.98 15.14 13.14
C SER A 254 -22.95 16.20 12.58
N ILE A 255 -24.18 15.81 12.21
CA ILE A 255 -25.22 16.73 11.70
C ILE A 255 -25.76 17.63 12.81
N GLU A 256 -25.95 17.10 14.02
CA GLU A 256 -26.43 17.86 15.17
C GLU A 256 -25.36 18.84 15.68
N ALA A 257 -24.08 18.46 15.65
CA ALA A 257 -22.95 19.34 15.95
C ALA A 257 -22.80 20.48 14.92
N SER A 258 -23.19 20.29 13.66
CA SER A 258 -23.26 21.38 12.66
C SER A 258 -24.54 22.23 12.75
N GLY A 259 -25.39 22.01 13.77
CA GLY A 259 -26.64 22.75 13.97
C GLY A 259 -27.77 22.38 13.00
N GLU A 260 -27.64 21.29 12.25
CA GLU A 260 -28.68 20.77 11.36
C GLU A 260 -29.59 19.75 12.07
N THR A 261 -30.84 19.63 11.64
CA THR A 261 -31.77 18.61 12.14
C THR A 261 -31.53 17.27 11.44
N ALA A 262 -31.16 16.23 12.20
CA ALA A 262 -30.84 14.90 11.69
C ALA A 262 -32.08 14.05 11.30
N ASP A 263 -32.65 14.30 10.11
CA ASP A 263 -33.71 13.45 9.54
C ASP A 263 -33.29 11.96 9.48
N ALA A 264 -34.13 11.09 10.05
CA ALA A 264 -33.86 9.66 10.15
C ALA A 264 -33.72 8.96 8.78
N LYS A 265 -34.41 9.43 7.73
CA LYS A 265 -34.30 8.82 6.39
C LYS A 265 -32.96 9.19 5.73
N ARG A 266 -32.57 10.48 5.78
CA ARG A 266 -31.25 10.98 5.35
C ARG A 266 -30.12 10.26 6.09
N VAL A 267 -30.18 10.20 7.42
CA VAL A 267 -29.17 9.53 8.25
C VAL A 267 -29.02 8.04 7.87
N ASN A 268 -30.14 7.30 7.73
CA ASN A 268 -30.09 5.88 7.35
C ASN A 268 -29.57 5.68 5.91
N ALA A 269 -29.95 6.55 4.97
CA ALA A 269 -29.44 6.49 3.60
C ALA A 269 -27.92 6.75 3.53
N LEU A 270 -27.43 7.74 4.30
CA LEU A 270 -26.00 8.03 4.42
C LEU A 270 -25.24 6.88 5.12
N ALA A 271 -25.80 6.27 6.17
CA ALA A 271 -25.20 5.10 6.83
C ALA A 271 -25.06 3.90 5.88
N LEU A 272 -26.09 3.60 5.08
CA LEU A 272 -26.06 2.55 4.06
C LEU A 272 -25.13 2.87 2.87
N TYR A 273 -24.85 4.15 2.61
CA TYR A 273 -23.85 4.56 1.61
C TYR A 273 -22.42 4.45 2.17
N ASN A 274 -22.20 4.94 3.39
CA ASN A 274 -20.91 4.88 4.08
C ASN A 274 -20.49 3.43 4.39
N ARG A 275 -21.42 2.51 4.70
CA ARG A 275 -21.13 1.07 4.80
C ARG A 275 -20.43 0.54 3.55
N GLU A 276 -20.94 0.88 2.36
CA GLU A 276 -20.31 0.44 1.10
C GLU A 276 -18.97 1.13 0.86
N LYS A 277 -18.73 2.34 1.38
CA LYS A 277 -17.38 2.94 1.39
C LYS A 277 -16.43 2.17 2.30
N TYR A 278 -16.79 1.88 3.55
CA TYR A 278 -15.94 1.11 4.48
C TYR A 278 -15.54 -0.27 3.90
N ILE A 279 -16.49 -0.97 3.27
CA ILE A 279 -16.21 -2.25 2.61
C ILE A 279 -15.31 -2.05 1.37
N ASN A 280 -15.63 -1.10 0.47
CA ASN A 280 -14.91 -0.93 -0.80
C ASN A 280 -13.57 -0.20 -0.70
N GLN A 281 -13.36 0.60 0.34
CA GLN A 281 -12.19 1.47 0.51
C GLN A 281 -11.35 1.10 1.75
N GLY A 282 -11.76 0.07 2.49
CA GLY A 282 -11.05 -0.48 3.66
C GLY A 282 -10.97 -2.00 3.59
N ALA A 283 -12.06 -2.71 3.89
CA ALA A 283 -12.02 -4.16 4.09
C ALA A 283 -11.60 -4.97 2.84
N LEU A 284 -12.13 -4.67 1.66
CA LEU A 284 -11.75 -5.39 0.42
C LEU A 284 -10.34 -5.03 -0.08
N PRO A 285 -9.88 -3.76 -0.05
CA PRO A 285 -8.47 -3.46 -0.26
C PRO A 285 -7.52 -4.11 0.76
N ALA A 286 -7.87 -4.13 2.05
CA ALA A 286 -7.07 -4.81 3.09
C ALA A 286 -6.95 -6.32 2.82
N MET A 287 -8.03 -6.97 2.37
CA MET A 287 -8.01 -8.37 1.95
C MET A 287 -7.04 -8.68 0.80
N ARG A 288 -6.62 -7.70 -0.01
CA ARG A 288 -5.64 -7.90 -1.10
C ARG A 288 -4.32 -8.44 -0.55
N TYR A 289 -3.80 -7.84 0.51
CA TYR A 289 -2.50 -8.18 1.11
C TYR A 289 -2.46 -9.59 1.74
N LEU A 290 -3.63 -10.20 1.93
CA LEU A 290 -3.82 -11.54 2.47
C LEU A 290 -4.64 -12.42 1.49
N GLY A 291 -4.64 -12.08 0.20
CA GLY A 291 -5.41 -12.79 -0.82
C GLY A 291 -4.93 -14.21 -1.07
N ASP A 292 -3.69 -14.53 -0.70
CA ASP A 292 -3.13 -15.90 -0.75
C ASP A 292 -3.78 -16.84 0.28
N GLN A 293 -4.39 -16.28 1.33
CA GLN A 293 -5.12 -17.02 2.34
C GLN A 293 -6.42 -17.57 1.76
N ALA A 294 -6.60 -18.89 1.80
CA ALA A 294 -7.69 -19.57 1.10
C ALA A 294 -9.10 -19.08 1.50
N GLU A 295 -9.31 -18.68 2.76
CA GLU A 295 -10.59 -18.13 3.22
C GLU A 295 -10.87 -16.73 2.64
N VAL A 296 -9.84 -15.89 2.51
CA VAL A 296 -9.93 -14.55 1.90
C VAL A 296 -10.27 -14.68 0.42
N ALA A 297 -9.50 -15.48 -0.34
CA ALA A 297 -9.81 -15.75 -1.74
C ALA A 297 -11.23 -16.33 -1.93
N THR A 298 -11.67 -17.21 -1.04
CA THR A 298 -13.01 -17.80 -1.06
C THR A 298 -14.10 -16.74 -0.83
N ARG A 299 -13.93 -15.83 0.14
CA ARG A 299 -14.90 -14.74 0.40
C ARG A 299 -14.91 -13.72 -0.72
N LEU A 300 -13.77 -13.30 -1.23
CA LEU A 300 -13.69 -12.35 -2.36
C LEU A 300 -14.40 -12.92 -3.61
N LEU A 301 -14.18 -14.20 -3.93
CA LEU A 301 -14.88 -14.87 -5.03
C LEU A 301 -16.39 -15.01 -4.76
N ALA A 302 -16.81 -15.23 -3.51
CA ALA A 302 -18.22 -15.26 -3.14
C ALA A 302 -18.88 -13.89 -3.31
N ILE A 303 -18.20 -12.80 -2.93
CA ILE A 303 -18.68 -11.43 -3.16
C ILE A 303 -18.81 -11.15 -4.66
N ALA A 304 -17.82 -11.54 -5.48
CA ALA A 304 -17.84 -11.34 -6.93
C ALA A 304 -19.00 -12.08 -7.64
N ASP A 305 -19.37 -13.28 -7.16
CA ASP A 305 -20.51 -14.05 -7.68
C ASP A 305 -21.87 -13.41 -7.36
N THR A 306 -22.01 -12.69 -6.23
CA THR A 306 -23.29 -12.19 -5.72
C THR A 306 -24.10 -11.47 -6.79
N LYS A 307 -25.28 -12.00 -7.11
CA LYS A 307 -26.21 -11.41 -8.08
C LYS A 307 -27.16 -10.42 -7.40
N PRO A 308 -27.54 -9.32 -8.07
CA PRO A 308 -28.65 -8.50 -7.61
C PRO A 308 -29.96 -9.30 -7.65
N GLY A 309 -30.82 -9.10 -6.67
CA GLY A 309 -32.17 -9.66 -6.63
C GLY A 309 -33.11 -8.96 -7.60
N ALA A 310 -34.18 -9.64 -8.03
CA ALA A 310 -35.16 -9.09 -8.98
C ALA A 310 -35.90 -7.82 -8.46
N ASN A 311 -35.91 -7.63 -7.14
CA ASN A 311 -36.54 -6.48 -6.47
C ASN A 311 -35.54 -5.41 -5.99
N ASP A 312 -34.26 -5.54 -6.34
CA ASP A 312 -33.21 -4.63 -5.88
C ASP A 312 -33.32 -3.24 -6.55
N THR A 313 -33.18 -2.17 -5.75
CA THR A 313 -33.19 -0.80 -6.28
C THR A 313 -31.93 -0.53 -7.11
N LYS A 314 -32.04 0.24 -8.20
CA LYS A 314 -30.89 0.56 -9.09
C LYS A 314 -29.66 1.05 -8.33
N ALA A 315 -29.85 1.99 -7.40
CA ALA A 315 -28.79 2.52 -6.55
C ALA A 315 -28.18 1.51 -5.56
N TRP A 316 -28.83 0.37 -5.29
CA TRP A 316 -28.23 -0.77 -4.59
C TRP A 316 -27.49 -1.69 -5.57
N VAL A 317 -28.08 -2.01 -6.73
CA VAL A 317 -27.43 -2.80 -7.80
C VAL A 317 -26.10 -2.18 -8.25
N GLU A 318 -26.04 -0.85 -8.39
CA GLU A 318 -24.83 -0.09 -8.70
C GLU A 318 -23.74 -0.26 -7.62
N ARG A 319 -24.10 -0.10 -6.33
CA ARG A 319 -23.15 -0.27 -5.20
C ARG A 319 -22.69 -1.72 -5.03
N LEU A 320 -23.59 -2.69 -5.21
CA LEU A 320 -23.26 -4.11 -5.23
C LEU A 320 -22.28 -4.41 -6.37
N ASN A 321 -22.53 -3.92 -7.57
CA ASN A 321 -21.64 -4.12 -8.71
C ASN A 321 -20.26 -3.46 -8.54
N ALA A 322 -20.19 -2.28 -7.92
CA ALA A 322 -18.92 -1.69 -7.49
C ALA A 322 -18.18 -2.61 -6.49
N ARG A 323 -18.89 -3.18 -5.51
CA ARG A 323 -18.32 -4.13 -4.54
C ARG A 323 -17.77 -5.40 -5.19
N ARG A 324 -18.51 -5.95 -6.16
CA ARG A 324 -18.08 -7.11 -6.96
C ARG A 324 -16.81 -6.82 -7.76
N ALA A 325 -16.72 -5.65 -8.37
CA ALA A 325 -15.52 -5.21 -9.08
C ALA A 325 -14.32 -5.02 -8.13
N THR A 326 -14.52 -4.42 -6.96
CA THR A 326 -13.47 -4.28 -5.92
C THR A 326 -12.99 -5.64 -5.41
N ALA A 327 -13.89 -6.60 -5.18
CA ALA A 327 -13.49 -7.95 -4.78
C ALA A 327 -12.64 -8.67 -5.84
N LEU A 328 -12.92 -8.45 -7.14
CA LEU A 328 -12.09 -8.94 -8.25
C LEU A 328 -10.74 -8.20 -8.39
N LYS A 329 -10.64 -6.94 -7.94
CA LYS A 329 -9.34 -6.22 -7.81
C LYS A 329 -8.49 -6.75 -6.66
N ALA A 330 -9.11 -7.12 -5.54
CA ALA A 330 -8.41 -7.69 -4.38
C ALA A 330 -7.87 -9.12 -4.66
N LEU A 331 -8.45 -9.83 -5.62
CA LEU A 331 -8.01 -11.16 -6.08
C LEU A 331 -6.80 -11.17 -7.04
N GLU A 332 -6.20 -10.02 -7.34
CA GLU A 332 -5.10 -9.88 -8.29
C GLU A 332 -3.86 -10.72 -7.92
N GLY A 333 -3.40 -11.58 -8.83
CA GLY A 333 -2.28 -12.51 -8.57
C GLY A 333 -2.58 -13.66 -7.59
N HIS A 334 -3.64 -13.58 -6.80
CA HIS A 334 -4.01 -14.56 -5.77
C HIS A 334 -4.95 -15.69 -6.25
N VAL A 335 -5.24 -15.74 -7.55
CA VAL A 335 -6.20 -16.68 -8.15
C VAL A 335 -5.52 -17.94 -8.71
N THR A 336 -6.04 -19.11 -8.32
CA THR A 336 -5.45 -20.42 -8.69
C THR A 336 -6.22 -21.09 -9.83
N ARG A 337 -5.65 -22.17 -10.38
CA ARG A 337 -6.32 -23.02 -11.40
C ARG A 337 -7.68 -23.58 -10.96
N ALA A 338 -7.94 -23.69 -9.65
CA ALA A 338 -9.25 -24.10 -9.13
C ALA A 338 -10.34 -23.03 -9.37
N HIS A 339 -9.97 -21.76 -9.37
CA HIS A 339 -10.90 -20.62 -9.51
C HIS A 339 -11.31 -20.38 -10.97
N LEU A 340 -10.61 -20.99 -11.93
CA LEU A 340 -10.75 -20.75 -13.37
C LEU A 340 -12.18 -20.89 -13.89
N ASN A 341 -12.87 -21.97 -13.54
CA ASN A 341 -14.23 -22.23 -14.03
C ASN A 341 -15.25 -21.21 -13.51
N ARG A 342 -15.04 -20.73 -12.27
CA ARG A 342 -15.86 -19.73 -11.58
C ARG A 342 -15.67 -18.35 -12.21
N LEU A 343 -14.42 -17.90 -12.33
CA LEU A 343 -14.06 -16.62 -12.96
C LEU A 343 -14.48 -16.54 -14.42
N LEU A 344 -14.33 -17.62 -15.20
CA LEU A 344 -14.87 -17.68 -16.56
C LEU A 344 -16.40 -17.57 -16.58
N SER A 345 -17.12 -18.12 -15.61
CA SER A 345 -18.57 -17.94 -15.54
C SER A 345 -18.97 -16.51 -15.17
N ILE A 346 -18.19 -15.79 -14.36
CA ILE A 346 -18.40 -14.34 -14.12
C ILE A 346 -18.12 -13.53 -15.41
N ALA A 347 -17.00 -13.78 -16.08
CA ALA A 347 -16.56 -13.03 -17.25
C ALA A 347 -17.44 -13.25 -18.50
N LEU A 348 -17.90 -14.49 -18.72
CA LEU A 348 -18.69 -14.86 -19.91
C LEU A 348 -20.18 -14.52 -19.78
N ASP A 349 -20.71 -14.35 -18.56
CA ASP A 349 -22.11 -14.03 -18.31
C ASP A 349 -22.45 -12.57 -18.68
N SER A 350 -23.30 -12.40 -19.69
CA SER A 350 -23.75 -11.12 -20.21
C SER A 350 -24.71 -10.33 -19.31
N SER A 351 -25.21 -10.91 -18.21
CA SER A 351 -25.98 -10.18 -17.19
C SER A 351 -25.11 -9.40 -16.20
N ASN A 352 -23.79 -9.64 -16.18
CA ASN A 352 -22.86 -8.86 -15.37
C ASN A 352 -22.51 -7.53 -16.07
N PRO A 353 -22.30 -6.43 -15.31
CA PRO A 353 -21.83 -5.17 -15.87
C PRO A 353 -20.39 -5.29 -16.38
N ILE A 354 -19.98 -4.37 -17.25
CA ILE A 354 -18.69 -4.41 -17.96
C ILE A 354 -17.51 -4.56 -16.98
N ASP A 355 -17.39 -3.70 -15.97
CA ASP A 355 -16.26 -3.68 -15.03
C ASP A 355 -16.06 -5.03 -14.30
N VAL A 356 -17.16 -5.63 -13.82
CA VAL A 356 -17.13 -6.94 -13.13
C VAL A 356 -16.64 -8.05 -14.08
N ARG A 357 -16.91 -7.91 -15.38
CA ARG A 357 -16.50 -8.89 -16.39
C ARG A 357 -15.07 -8.67 -16.84
N ASP A 358 -14.64 -7.42 -17.02
CA ASP A 358 -13.27 -7.08 -17.39
C ASP A 358 -12.28 -7.48 -16.30
N TYR A 359 -12.55 -7.18 -15.02
CA TYR A 359 -11.71 -7.68 -13.93
C TYR A 359 -11.77 -9.20 -13.78
N ALA A 360 -12.91 -9.85 -14.09
CA ALA A 360 -12.96 -11.31 -14.14
C ALA A 360 -12.11 -11.90 -15.28
N PHE A 361 -12.01 -11.23 -16.44
CA PHE A 361 -11.05 -11.61 -17.50
C PHE A 361 -9.59 -11.43 -17.04
N ASP A 362 -9.26 -10.34 -16.35
CA ASP A 362 -7.90 -10.14 -15.80
C ASP A 362 -7.53 -11.25 -14.81
N ARG A 363 -8.45 -11.64 -13.92
CA ARG A 363 -8.26 -12.78 -13.01
C ARG A 363 -8.19 -14.14 -13.74
N VAL A 364 -8.77 -14.30 -14.94
CA VAL A 364 -8.51 -15.49 -15.79
C VAL A 364 -7.11 -15.42 -16.42
N GLY A 365 -6.63 -14.21 -16.77
CA GLY A 365 -5.27 -13.96 -17.23
C GLY A 365 -4.21 -14.34 -16.21
N ASP A 366 -4.38 -13.93 -14.94
CA ASP A 366 -3.48 -14.24 -13.83
C ASP A 366 -3.23 -15.74 -13.64
N ILE A 367 -4.27 -16.58 -13.86
CA ILE A 367 -4.20 -18.05 -13.76
C ILE A 367 -3.31 -18.68 -14.84
N ARG A 368 -3.04 -17.97 -15.95
CA ARG A 368 -2.17 -18.38 -17.08
C ARG A 368 -2.45 -19.80 -17.61
N SER A 369 -3.73 -20.20 -17.63
CA SER A 369 -4.15 -21.57 -17.98
C SER A 369 -4.79 -21.66 -19.37
N ARG A 370 -4.13 -22.39 -20.29
CA ARG A 370 -4.67 -22.75 -21.62
C ARG A 370 -6.04 -23.46 -21.58
N LYS A 371 -6.46 -24.02 -20.43
CA LYS A 371 -7.81 -24.59 -20.25
C LYS A 371 -8.93 -23.54 -20.38
N ALA A 372 -8.62 -22.24 -20.36
CA ALA A 372 -9.61 -21.19 -20.64
C ALA A 372 -10.00 -21.11 -22.13
N ILE A 373 -9.05 -21.34 -23.04
CA ILE A 373 -9.16 -21.05 -24.47
C ILE A 373 -10.44 -21.63 -25.12
N PRO A 374 -10.84 -22.90 -24.88
CA PRO A 374 -12.06 -23.46 -25.45
C PRO A 374 -13.36 -22.71 -25.09
N ARG A 375 -13.42 -22.06 -23.91
CA ARG A 375 -14.58 -21.23 -23.51
C ARG A 375 -14.51 -19.79 -24.03
N LEU A 376 -13.34 -19.35 -24.52
CA LEU A 376 -13.14 -17.99 -25.05
C LEU A 376 -13.46 -17.88 -26.55
N TRP A 377 -13.36 -18.97 -27.32
CA TRP A 377 -13.65 -18.94 -28.77
C TRP A 377 -15.05 -18.41 -29.11
N ALA A 378 -16.08 -18.80 -28.34
CA ALA A 378 -17.45 -18.30 -28.49
C ALA A 378 -17.66 -16.80 -28.12
N LEU A 379 -16.58 -16.09 -27.76
CA LEU A 379 -16.52 -14.62 -27.73
C LEU A 379 -15.68 -14.06 -28.89
N VAL A 380 -14.55 -14.69 -29.22
CA VAL A 380 -13.71 -14.30 -30.38
C VAL A 380 -14.51 -14.34 -31.69
N GLU A 381 -15.37 -15.35 -31.84
CA GLU A 381 -16.19 -15.59 -33.03
C GLU A 381 -17.43 -14.66 -33.12
N ARG A 382 -17.52 -13.60 -32.31
CA ARG A 382 -18.66 -12.67 -32.32
C ARG A 382 -18.43 -11.46 -33.25
N PRO A 383 -19.29 -11.20 -34.24
CA PRO A 383 -19.08 -10.12 -35.22
C PRO A 383 -19.09 -8.71 -34.60
N GLY A 384 -19.84 -8.46 -33.53
CA GLY A 384 -19.91 -7.11 -32.97
C GLY A 384 -20.51 -6.12 -33.98
N CYS A 385 -19.87 -4.94 -34.14
CA CYS A 385 -20.31 -3.96 -35.13
C CYS A 385 -20.08 -4.44 -36.58
N ALA A 386 -21.09 -4.30 -37.45
CA ALA A 386 -20.95 -4.51 -38.89
C ALA A 386 -21.81 -3.52 -39.68
N GLY A 387 -21.31 -3.04 -40.82
CA GLY A 387 -21.99 -2.05 -41.66
C GLY A 387 -21.99 -0.65 -41.07
N THR A 388 -23.04 0.13 -41.34
CA THR A 388 -23.16 1.56 -40.99
C THR A 388 -23.87 1.84 -39.66
N SER A 389 -24.38 0.82 -38.97
CA SER A 389 -25.04 0.93 -37.67
C SER A 389 -24.50 -0.10 -36.69
N CYS A 390 -24.34 0.28 -35.42
CA CYS A 390 -23.89 -0.63 -34.37
C CYS A 390 -24.67 -0.37 -33.08
N SER A 391 -25.41 -1.37 -32.59
CA SER A 391 -26.20 -1.25 -31.37
C SER A 391 -25.33 -1.37 -30.11
N ALA A 392 -25.91 -1.10 -28.94
CA ALA A 392 -25.25 -1.33 -27.65
C ALA A 392 -24.86 -2.82 -27.44
N SER A 393 -25.65 -3.76 -27.98
CA SER A 393 -25.32 -5.19 -27.96
C SER A 393 -24.09 -5.50 -28.82
N ASP A 394 -23.99 -4.84 -29.97
CA ASP A 394 -22.93 -5.06 -30.95
C ASP A 394 -21.62 -4.43 -30.48
N LYS A 395 -21.66 -3.23 -29.87
CA LYS A 395 -20.51 -2.63 -29.18
C LYS A 395 -20.04 -3.50 -28.01
N LEU A 396 -20.95 -4.10 -27.24
CA LEU A 396 -20.59 -5.05 -26.19
C LEU A 396 -19.96 -6.33 -26.77
N ALA A 397 -20.52 -6.90 -27.84
CA ALA A 397 -19.95 -8.07 -28.51
C ALA A 397 -18.56 -7.79 -29.10
N LYS A 398 -18.32 -6.59 -29.67
CA LYS A 398 -17.01 -6.12 -30.13
C LYS A 398 -15.98 -6.09 -28.98
N ARG A 399 -16.30 -5.42 -27.86
CA ARG A 399 -15.44 -5.40 -26.65
C ARG A 399 -15.10 -6.80 -26.15
N LEU A 400 -16.07 -7.73 -26.19
CA LEU A 400 -15.87 -9.11 -25.74
C LEU A 400 -15.02 -9.95 -26.70
N ARG A 401 -15.15 -9.76 -28.02
CA ARG A 401 -14.23 -10.35 -28.99
C ARG A 401 -12.80 -9.91 -28.69
N TRP A 402 -12.58 -8.60 -28.56
CA TRP A 402 -11.27 -8.02 -28.24
C TRP A 402 -10.67 -8.62 -26.97
N ARG A 403 -11.37 -8.52 -25.82
CA ARG A 403 -10.85 -9.00 -24.53
C ARG A 403 -10.64 -10.52 -24.49
N ALA A 404 -11.49 -11.30 -25.16
CA ALA A 404 -11.28 -12.73 -25.32
C ALA A 404 -10.11 -13.06 -26.24
N GLY A 405 -9.92 -12.30 -27.32
CA GLY A 405 -8.85 -12.50 -28.30
C GLY A 405 -7.46 -12.16 -27.76
N GLU A 406 -7.33 -11.07 -26.99
CA GLU A 406 -6.11 -10.78 -26.23
C GLU A 406 -5.72 -11.99 -25.35
N LEU A 407 -6.69 -12.46 -24.56
CA LEU A 407 -6.51 -13.52 -23.58
C LEU A 407 -6.21 -14.87 -24.24
N VAL A 408 -6.85 -15.18 -25.36
CA VAL A 408 -6.54 -16.36 -26.20
C VAL A 408 -5.11 -16.32 -26.71
N LEU A 409 -4.65 -15.17 -27.22
CA LEU A 409 -3.28 -15.01 -27.71
C LEU A 409 -2.27 -15.15 -26.55
N SER A 410 -2.45 -14.41 -25.45
CA SER A 410 -1.55 -14.46 -24.29
C SER A 410 -1.47 -15.83 -23.61
N LEU A 411 -2.56 -16.61 -23.58
CA LEU A 411 -2.55 -17.98 -23.04
C LEU A 411 -2.04 -19.01 -24.06
N GLY A 412 -2.38 -18.81 -25.33
CA GLY A 412 -2.11 -19.73 -26.42
C GLY A 412 -0.65 -19.72 -26.86
N GLY A 413 -0.04 -18.55 -27.01
CA GLY A 413 1.30 -18.41 -27.60
C GLY A 413 1.33 -18.70 -29.11
N PRO A 414 2.52 -18.85 -29.72
CA PRO A 414 2.70 -18.85 -31.17
C PRO A 414 1.82 -19.84 -31.94
N SER A 415 1.64 -21.06 -31.42
CA SER A 415 0.84 -22.12 -32.05
C SER A 415 -0.68 -21.86 -32.06
N THR A 416 -1.14 -20.73 -31.50
CA THR A 416 -2.56 -20.34 -31.49
C THR A 416 -2.88 -19.25 -32.52
N ILE A 417 -1.87 -18.57 -33.08
CA ILE A 417 -2.05 -17.42 -33.98
C ILE A 417 -2.85 -17.80 -35.24
N GLU A 418 -2.55 -18.95 -35.86
CA GLU A 418 -3.24 -19.41 -37.06
C GLU A 418 -4.74 -19.67 -36.77
N SER A 419 -5.05 -20.53 -35.79
CA SER A 419 -6.45 -20.79 -35.39
C SER A 419 -7.15 -19.53 -34.85
N PHE A 420 -6.43 -18.52 -34.37
CA PHE A 420 -7.01 -17.25 -33.99
C PHE A 420 -7.39 -16.42 -35.22
N SER A 421 -6.47 -16.22 -36.17
CA SER A 421 -6.72 -15.48 -37.42
C SER A 421 -7.79 -16.10 -38.33
N GLN A 422 -8.04 -17.40 -38.20
CA GLN A 422 -9.10 -18.16 -38.89
C GLN A 422 -10.45 -18.13 -38.17
N ARG A 423 -10.51 -17.73 -36.88
CA ARG A 423 -11.73 -17.64 -36.06
C ARG A 423 -12.23 -16.20 -35.86
N LEU A 424 -11.47 -15.20 -36.33
CA LEU A 424 -11.93 -13.82 -36.34
C LEU A 424 -13.06 -13.65 -37.38
N PRO A 425 -14.22 -13.07 -37.00
CA PRO A 425 -15.37 -12.88 -37.89
C PRO A 425 -15.04 -12.17 -39.20
N ASP A 426 -15.64 -12.64 -40.29
CA ASP A 426 -15.39 -12.19 -41.67
C ASP A 426 -16.64 -11.74 -42.44
N SER A 427 -17.76 -11.55 -41.73
CA SER A 427 -19.01 -11.05 -42.31
C SER A 427 -18.83 -9.72 -43.05
N ALA A 428 -19.50 -9.54 -44.19
CA ALA A 428 -19.41 -8.31 -44.99
C ALA A 428 -19.65 -7.04 -44.15
N GLY A 429 -18.74 -6.07 -44.24
CA GLY A 429 -18.78 -4.84 -43.45
C GLY A 429 -18.38 -4.97 -41.98
N ILE A 430 -17.73 -6.08 -41.58
CA ILE A 430 -17.17 -6.28 -40.23
C ILE A 430 -16.24 -5.13 -39.82
N GLN A 431 -16.43 -4.62 -38.60
CA GLN A 431 -15.59 -3.56 -38.04
C GLN A 431 -14.59 -4.11 -37.02
N TYR A 432 -13.36 -3.60 -37.06
CA TYR A 432 -12.30 -3.79 -36.08
C TYR A 432 -11.69 -2.43 -35.73
N GLU A 433 -11.64 -2.09 -34.44
CA GLU A 433 -11.01 -0.84 -33.98
C GLU A 433 -9.48 -0.92 -34.14
N PRO A 434 -8.77 0.19 -34.40
CA PRO A 434 -7.32 0.18 -34.48
C PRO A 434 -6.69 -0.32 -33.17
N GLU A 435 -7.28 0.01 -32.03
CA GLU A 435 -6.86 -0.43 -30.69
C GLU A 435 -7.08 -1.94 -30.46
N GLU A 436 -8.12 -2.53 -31.07
CA GLU A 436 -8.37 -3.98 -31.01
C GLU A 436 -7.25 -4.75 -31.71
N LEU A 437 -6.93 -4.35 -32.94
CA LEU A 437 -5.86 -4.98 -33.74
C LEU A 437 -4.47 -4.70 -33.17
N GLU A 438 -4.27 -3.50 -32.61
CA GLU A 438 -3.07 -3.12 -31.87
C GLU A 438 -2.90 -3.97 -30.60
N GLY A 439 -3.99 -4.27 -29.89
CA GLY A 439 -4.02 -5.21 -28.76
C GLY A 439 -3.56 -6.61 -29.17
N TYR A 440 -4.14 -7.18 -30.23
CA TYR A 440 -3.75 -8.49 -30.75
C TYR A 440 -2.26 -8.55 -31.16
N ALA A 441 -1.78 -7.56 -31.92
CA ALA A 441 -0.38 -7.44 -32.29
C ALA A 441 0.55 -7.32 -31.08
N THR A 442 0.11 -6.62 -30.02
CA THR A 442 0.85 -6.50 -28.75
C THR A 442 0.89 -7.82 -27.98
N ARG A 443 -0.16 -8.63 -28.00
CA ARG A 443 -0.11 -9.98 -27.38
C ARG A 443 0.77 -10.94 -28.16
N MET A 444 0.86 -10.80 -29.49
CA MET A 444 1.83 -11.53 -30.32
C MET A 444 3.27 -11.07 -30.07
N SER A 445 3.53 -9.76 -29.88
CA SER A 445 4.89 -9.24 -29.66
C SER A 445 5.52 -9.71 -28.35
N GLN A 446 4.69 -10.01 -27.35
CA GLN A 446 5.03 -10.52 -26.02
C GLN A 446 5.31 -12.05 -26.00
N MET A 447 5.15 -12.77 -27.11
CA MET A 447 5.33 -14.22 -27.15
C MET A 447 6.81 -14.65 -27.21
N THR A 448 7.09 -15.80 -26.59
CA THR A 448 8.40 -16.48 -26.61
C THR A 448 8.23 -17.93 -27.09
N PRO A 449 8.97 -18.40 -28.12
CA PRO A 449 9.82 -17.59 -29.01
C PRO A 449 9.00 -16.59 -29.84
N PRO A 450 9.63 -15.52 -30.40
CA PRO A 450 8.93 -14.54 -31.23
C PRO A 450 8.30 -15.19 -32.48
N PRO A 451 6.99 -14.99 -32.73
CA PRO A 451 6.24 -15.71 -33.77
C PRO A 451 6.43 -15.14 -35.18
N THR A 452 7.56 -14.51 -35.50
CA THR A 452 7.72 -13.68 -36.71
C THR A 452 7.42 -14.43 -38.01
N SER A 453 7.79 -15.71 -38.15
CA SER A 453 7.45 -16.52 -39.33
C SER A 453 5.94 -16.75 -39.49
N THR A 454 5.24 -17.07 -38.40
CA THR A 454 3.78 -17.22 -38.38
C THR A 454 3.07 -15.89 -38.67
N VAL A 455 3.61 -14.79 -38.16
CA VAL A 455 3.03 -13.45 -38.37
C VAL A 455 3.28 -12.93 -39.79
N MET A 456 4.42 -13.25 -40.40
CA MET A 456 4.69 -12.90 -41.80
C MET A 456 3.66 -13.52 -42.76
N ALA A 457 3.16 -14.72 -42.48
CA ALA A 457 2.07 -15.34 -43.25
C ALA A 457 0.74 -14.57 -43.14
N LEU A 458 0.51 -13.79 -42.07
CA LEU A 458 -0.68 -12.94 -41.95
C LEU A 458 -0.66 -11.77 -42.94
N LEU A 459 0.51 -11.36 -43.46
CA LEU A 459 0.61 -10.31 -44.49
C LEU A 459 0.02 -10.73 -45.83
N ASP A 460 0.02 -12.03 -46.13
CA ASP A 460 -0.54 -12.60 -47.36
C ASP A 460 -2.02 -13.06 -47.17
N SER A 461 -2.64 -12.74 -46.03
CA SER A 461 -4.04 -13.05 -45.72
C SER A 461 -5.02 -12.25 -46.58
N GLN A 462 -6.09 -12.88 -47.07
CA GLN A 462 -7.18 -12.19 -47.77
C GLN A 462 -7.93 -11.19 -46.86
N GLN A 463 -8.00 -11.48 -45.55
CA GLN A 463 -8.68 -10.63 -44.58
C GLN A 463 -7.80 -9.44 -44.16
N TRP A 464 -8.34 -8.21 -44.27
CA TRP A 464 -7.57 -6.98 -44.07
C TRP A 464 -7.04 -6.81 -42.64
N TRP A 465 -7.83 -7.20 -41.63
CA TRP A 465 -7.44 -7.09 -40.22
C TRP A 465 -6.23 -7.97 -39.87
N ASN A 466 -6.13 -9.17 -40.46
CA ASN A 466 -4.98 -10.04 -40.28
C ASN A 466 -3.70 -9.39 -40.84
N ARG A 467 -3.77 -8.73 -42.01
CA ARG A 467 -2.64 -7.98 -42.58
C ARG A 467 -2.23 -6.81 -41.69
N VAL A 468 -3.21 -6.07 -41.14
CA VAL A 468 -2.98 -4.98 -40.18
C VAL A 468 -2.32 -5.47 -38.88
N VAL A 469 -2.79 -6.58 -38.29
CA VAL A 469 -2.16 -7.18 -37.10
C VAL A 469 -0.71 -7.60 -37.39
N GLY A 470 -0.45 -8.15 -38.58
CA GLY A 470 0.91 -8.48 -39.02
C GLY A 470 1.82 -7.26 -39.13
N LEU A 471 1.34 -6.17 -39.75
CA LEU A 471 2.07 -4.90 -39.86
C LEU A 471 2.38 -4.29 -38.49
N ARG A 472 1.41 -4.27 -37.56
CA ARG A 472 1.57 -3.75 -36.19
C ARG A 472 2.52 -4.60 -35.33
N TYR A 473 2.56 -5.92 -35.52
CA TYR A 473 3.57 -6.77 -34.88
C TYR A 473 4.97 -6.43 -35.40
N LEU A 474 5.14 -6.32 -36.73
CA LEU A 474 6.44 -6.04 -37.34
C LEU A 474 6.95 -4.64 -36.98
N GLU A 475 6.07 -3.64 -36.86
CA GLU A 475 6.39 -2.32 -36.31
C GLU A 475 7.11 -2.40 -34.94
N ARG A 476 6.73 -3.36 -34.09
CA ARG A 476 7.26 -3.52 -32.72
C ARG A 476 8.29 -4.65 -32.55
N ARG A 477 8.40 -5.61 -33.48
CA ARG A 477 9.30 -6.79 -33.34
C ARG A 477 10.00 -7.23 -34.64
N GLY A 478 9.60 -6.74 -35.79
CA GLY A 478 10.32 -6.92 -37.05
C GLY A 478 11.53 -6.00 -37.12
N GLY A 479 12.54 -6.39 -37.90
CA GLY A 479 13.76 -5.61 -38.15
C GLY A 479 13.86 -5.14 -39.60
N ALA A 480 15.00 -4.54 -39.96
CA ALA A 480 15.26 -4.07 -41.33
C ALA A 480 15.03 -5.13 -42.44
N ALA A 481 15.19 -6.42 -42.12
CA ALA A 481 14.97 -7.55 -43.04
C ALA A 481 13.49 -7.79 -43.39
N ASP A 482 12.53 -7.35 -42.57
CA ASP A 482 11.09 -7.56 -42.79
C ASP A 482 10.44 -6.45 -43.63
N ILE A 483 11.11 -5.28 -43.72
CA ILE A 483 10.66 -4.12 -44.50
C ILE A 483 10.29 -4.46 -45.96
N PRO A 484 11.02 -5.33 -46.70
CA PRO A 484 10.62 -5.73 -48.07
C PRO A 484 9.25 -6.42 -48.13
N ALA A 485 8.90 -7.23 -47.13
CA ALA A 485 7.59 -7.89 -47.08
C ALA A 485 6.47 -6.90 -46.75
N MET A 486 6.69 -6.01 -45.77
CA MET A 486 5.76 -4.92 -45.45
C MET A 486 5.54 -3.98 -46.65
N LYS A 487 6.60 -3.69 -47.42
CA LYS A 487 6.53 -2.85 -48.62
C LYS A 487 5.56 -3.36 -49.69
N ARG A 488 5.31 -4.68 -49.77
CA ARG A 488 4.36 -5.26 -50.72
C ARG A 488 2.94 -4.74 -50.50
N LEU A 489 2.58 -4.39 -49.27
CA LEU A 489 1.25 -3.91 -48.90
C LEU A 489 1.06 -2.40 -49.07
N ARG A 490 2.08 -1.61 -49.47
CA ARG A 490 1.93 -0.14 -49.62
C ARG A 490 0.86 0.28 -50.64
N SER A 491 0.57 -0.57 -51.62
CA SER A 491 -0.49 -0.40 -52.62
C SER A 491 -1.72 -1.25 -52.32
N ASP A 492 -1.92 -1.67 -51.07
CA ASP A 492 -3.12 -2.38 -50.63
C ASP A 492 -4.24 -1.37 -50.37
N GLU A 493 -5.19 -1.33 -51.29
CA GLU A 493 -6.37 -0.46 -51.26
C GLU A 493 -7.50 -1.03 -50.38
N GLY A 494 -7.29 -2.18 -49.72
CA GLY A 494 -8.26 -2.76 -48.79
C GLY A 494 -8.64 -1.77 -47.69
N GLU A 495 -9.92 -1.42 -47.63
CA GLU A 495 -10.47 -0.44 -46.68
C GLU A 495 -10.40 -0.96 -45.24
N VAL A 496 -9.93 -0.13 -44.30
CA VAL A 496 -10.01 -0.41 -42.87
C VAL A 496 -11.34 0.12 -42.33
N SER A 497 -12.04 -0.66 -41.52
CA SER A 497 -13.39 -0.32 -41.05
C SER A 497 -13.50 -0.44 -39.53
N GLY A 498 -13.98 0.62 -38.87
CA GLY A 498 -14.18 0.69 -37.43
C GLY A 498 -14.18 2.12 -36.87
N GLU A 499 -14.54 2.23 -35.60
CA GLU A 499 -14.36 3.44 -34.78
C GLU A 499 -12.85 3.78 -34.68
N GLY A 500 -12.48 5.05 -34.46
CA GLY A 500 -11.09 5.49 -34.27
C GLY A 500 -10.21 5.66 -35.53
N TRP A 501 -10.40 4.90 -36.61
CA TRP A 501 -9.53 4.98 -37.81
C TRP A 501 -9.42 6.38 -38.45
N SER A 502 -10.52 7.13 -38.44
CA SER A 502 -10.60 8.52 -38.93
C SER A 502 -10.02 9.56 -37.97
N GLU A 503 -9.73 9.20 -36.73
CA GLU A 503 -9.25 10.08 -35.65
C GLU A 503 -7.73 10.00 -35.48
N LEU A 504 -7.09 8.99 -36.07
CA LEU A 504 -5.64 8.91 -36.23
C LEU A 504 -5.09 10.13 -36.99
N ASN A 505 -3.83 10.48 -36.75
CA ASN A 505 -3.17 11.62 -37.39
C ASN A 505 -1.91 11.19 -38.18
N PRO A 506 -1.92 11.19 -39.53
CA PRO A 506 -3.07 11.49 -40.40
C PRO A 506 -4.15 10.39 -40.35
N PRO A 507 -5.41 10.70 -40.74
CA PRO A 507 -6.49 9.71 -40.80
C PRO A 507 -6.17 8.55 -41.75
N VAL A 508 -6.46 7.32 -41.32
CA VAL A 508 -6.15 6.09 -42.06
C VAL A 508 -7.42 5.50 -42.66
N LYS A 509 -7.33 5.07 -43.92
CA LYS A 509 -8.43 4.48 -44.70
C LYS A 509 -8.11 3.14 -45.34
N THR A 510 -6.83 2.82 -45.58
CA THR A 510 -6.44 1.54 -46.22
C THR A 510 -5.30 0.83 -45.51
N VAL A 511 -5.18 -0.48 -45.72
CA VAL A 511 -4.06 -1.29 -45.23
C VAL A 511 -2.71 -0.74 -45.72
N GLY A 512 -2.62 -0.19 -46.94
CA GLY A 512 -1.40 0.42 -47.44
C GLY A 512 -0.94 1.65 -46.66
N GLN A 513 -1.88 2.43 -46.11
CA GLN A 513 -1.55 3.55 -45.21
C GLN A 513 -1.07 3.05 -43.84
N VAL A 514 -1.62 1.94 -43.33
CA VAL A 514 -1.07 1.24 -42.15
C VAL A 514 0.34 0.73 -42.42
N ALA A 515 0.59 0.17 -43.60
CA ALA A 515 1.91 -0.33 -43.98
C ALA A 515 2.95 0.81 -44.04
N ASP A 516 2.61 1.96 -44.60
CA ASP A 516 3.50 3.13 -44.63
C ASP A 516 3.80 3.69 -43.22
N ALA A 517 2.79 3.74 -42.35
CA ALA A 517 2.98 4.14 -40.95
C ALA A 517 3.91 3.16 -40.20
N ALA A 518 3.63 1.86 -40.30
CA ALA A 518 4.41 0.80 -39.64
C ALA A 518 5.87 0.75 -40.14
N ILE A 519 6.12 0.89 -41.46
CA ILE A 519 7.47 0.95 -42.03
C ILE A 519 8.22 2.20 -41.55
N LYS A 520 7.54 3.34 -41.42
CA LYS A 520 8.14 4.58 -40.88
C LYS A 520 8.53 4.41 -39.41
N ALA A 521 7.62 3.91 -38.57
CA ALA A 521 7.86 3.70 -37.15
C ALA A 521 8.98 2.68 -36.89
N LEU A 522 8.98 1.53 -37.58
CA LEU A 522 10.06 0.53 -37.53
C LEU A 522 11.41 1.17 -37.86
N ARG A 523 11.51 1.94 -38.95
CA ARG A 523 12.75 2.65 -39.33
C ARG A 523 13.21 3.67 -38.30
N THR A 524 12.29 4.42 -37.68
CA THR A 524 12.62 5.35 -36.60
C THR A 524 13.17 4.61 -35.38
N ARG A 525 12.61 3.45 -35.04
CA ARG A 525 13.11 2.59 -33.95
C ARG A 525 14.53 2.10 -34.23
N GLU A 526 14.77 1.46 -35.39
CA GLU A 526 16.11 0.98 -35.78
C GLU A 526 17.16 2.12 -35.83
N GLN A 527 16.75 3.37 -36.12
CA GLN A 527 17.64 4.55 -36.09
C GLN A 527 17.86 5.13 -34.68
N GLY A 528 17.05 4.75 -33.70
CA GLY A 528 17.27 5.00 -32.28
C GLY A 528 18.15 3.90 -31.65
N ASP A 529 17.87 2.64 -31.97
CA ASP A 529 18.58 1.46 -31.45
C ASP A 529 20.06 1.35 -31.92
N ASN A 530 20.47 2.16 -32.91
CA ASN A 530 21.85 2.26 -33.43
C ASN A 530 22.57 3.55 -32.98
N LYS A 531 22.29 4.05 -31.76
CA LYS A 531 22.93 5.23 -31.14
C LYS A 531 23.36 4.95 -29.70
#